data_AF-A0A7K2X5Z3-F1
#
_entry.id   AF-A0A7K2X5Z3-F1
#
_cell.length_a   1.000
_cell.length_b   1.000
_cell.length_c   1.000
_cell.angle_alpha   90.00
_cell.angle_beta   90.00
_cell.angle_gamma   90.00
#
_symmetry.space_group_name_H-M   'P 1'
#
loop_
_entity.id
_entity.type
_entity.pdbx_description
1 polymer ?
#
loop_
_entity_poly.entity_id
_entity_poly.type
_entity_poly.pdbx_seq_one_letter_code
_entity_poly.pdbx_strand_id
1 'polypeptide(L)' 'YAPVEAAPYEATSLTPEEVFARAAAHGDDHTIKFTDTALDVGGPLALAAAVRSVELNAPVFR' A
#
# COMPACT_ATOMS: atom_id res chain seq x y z
N TYR A 1 12.15 -10.94 9.46
CA TYR A 1 12.48 -9.68 10.16
C TYR A 1 11.24 -9.23 10.91
N ALA A 2 11.34 -8.93 12.21
CA ALA A 2 10.26 -8.30 12.97
C ALA A 2 10.85 -7.03 13.61
N PRO A 3 10.29 -5.83 13.35
CA PRO A 3 10.81 -4.62 13.96
C PRO A 3 10.55 -4.62 15.47
N VAL A 4 11.41 -3.94 16.23
CA VAL A 4 11.27 -3.81 17.69
C VAL A 4 9.97 -3.06 18.04
N GLU A 5 9.58 -2.09 17.20
CA GLU A 5 8.33 -1.36 17.30
C GLU A 5 7.66 -1.29 15.93
N ALA A 6 6.36 -1.58 15.86
CA ALA A 6 5.60 -1.44 14.63
C ALA A 6 5.37 0.04 14.31
N ALA A 7 5.37 0.39 13.02
CA ALA A 7 4.96 1.72 12.61
C ALA A 7 3.49 1.98 12.99
N PRO A 8 3.11 3.24 13.30
CA PRO A 8 1.73 3.58 13.60
C PRO A 8 0.82 3.23 12.41
N TYR A 9 -0.34 2.67 12.74
CA TYR A 9 -1.36 2.28 11.79
C TYR A 9 -2.47 3.33 11.75
N GLU A 10 -2.78 3.81 10.56
CA GLU A 10 -3.95 4.62 10.27
C GLU A 10 -4.83 3.87 9.29
N ALA A 11 -6.10 3.65 9.65
CA ALA A 11 -7.04 2.97 8.76
C ALA A 11 -7.35 3.87 7.56
N THR A 12 -7.29 3.31 6.36
CA THR A 12 -7.73 4.01 5.15
C THR A 12 -9.24 3.89 4.97
N SER A 13 -9.88 4.95 4.46
CA SER A 13 -11.27 4.93 4.01
C SER A 13 -11.43 4.47 2.55
N LEU A 14 -10.32 4.26 1.84
CA LEU A 14 -10.32 3.81 0.45
C LEU A 14 -10.74 2.35 0.34
N THR A 15 -11.43 2.05 -0.74
CA THR A 15 -11.70 0.68 -1.17
C THR A 15 -10.44 0.00 -1.71
N PRO A 16 -10.36 -1.35 -1.67
CA PRO A 16 -9.31 -2.13 -2.33
C PRO A 16 -9.00 -1.67 -3.76
N GLU A 17 -10.04 -1.45 -4.57
CA GLU A 17 -9.93 -1.08 -5.97
C GLU A 17 -9.32 0.33 -6.14
N GLU A 18 -9.69 1.28 -5.28
CA GLU A 18 -9.11 2.62 -5.29
C GLU A 18 -7.63 2.61 -4.89
N VAL A 19 -7.24 1.76 -3.94
CA VAL A 19 -5.84 1.61 -3.54
C VAL A 19 -5.03 1.01 -4.69
N PHE A 20 -5.55 -0.02 -5.36
CA PHE A 20 -4.88 -0.59 -6.53
C PHE A 20 -4.75 0.41 -7.68
N ALA A 21 -5.80 1.18 -7.97
CA ALA A 21 -5.77 2.21 -9.00
C ALA A 21 -4.70 3.28 -8.70
N ARG A 22 -4.55 3.69 -7.43
CA ARG A 22 -3.48 4.61 -7.01
C ARG A 22 -2.09 4.00 -7.20
N ALA A 23 -1.90 2.74 -6.80
CA ALA A 23 -0.62 2.06 -6.98
C ALA A 23 -0.25 1.93 -8.46
N ALA A 24 -1.22 1.56 -9.32
CA ALA A 24 -1.01 1.47 -10.76
C ALA A 24 -0.65 2.84 -11.38
N ALA A 25 -1.33 3.91 -10.98
CA ALA A 25 -1.03 5.26 -11.43
C ALA A 25 0.32 5.77 -10.92
N HIS A 26 0.75 5.35 -9.73
CA HIS A 26 2.06 5.67 -9.15
C HIS A 26 3.21 5.07 -9.98
N GLY A 27 3.00 3.90 -10.57
CA GLY A 27 3.90 3.26 -11.54
C GLY A 27 5.15 2.61 -10.93
N ASP A 28 5.38 2.76 -9.63
CA ASP A 28 6.47 2.06 -8.93
C ASP A 28 6.14 0.57 -8.76
N ASP A 29 7.00 -0.26 -9.30
CA ASP A 29 6.88 -1.71 -9.29
C ASP A 29 6.71 -2.31 -7.88
N HIS A 30 7.42 -1.77 -6.89
CA HIS A 30 7.36 -2.30 -5.52
C HIS A 30 6.01 -1.97 -4.86
N THR A 31 5.52 -0.75 -5.07
CA THR A 31 4.22 -0.29 -4.59
C THR A 31 3.08 -1.11 -5.20
N ILE A 32 3.14 -1.38 -6.51
CA ILE A 32 2.14 -2.20 -7.20
C ILE A 32 2.14 -3.62 -6.66
N LYS A 33 3.30 -4.28 -6.60
CA LYS A 33 3.43 -5.67 -6.12
C LYS A 33 3.01 -5.81 -4.65
N PHE A 34 3.36 -4.83 -3.82
CA PHE A 34 2.95 -4.83 -2.42
C PHE A 34 1.43 -4.67 -2.29
N THR A 35 0.83 -3.77 -3.08
CA THR A 35 -0.62 -3.57 -3.08
C THR A 35 -1.36 -4.83 -3.52
N ASP A 36 -0.91 -5.48 -4.60
CA ASP A 36 -1.45 -6.75 -5.09
C ASP A 36 -1.45 -7.83 -3.98
N THR A 37 -0.31 -8.00 -3.31
CA THR A 37 -0.17 -8.92 -2.17
C THR A 37 -1.11 -8.55 -1.02
N ALA A 38 -1.24 -7.26 -0.70
CA ALA A 38 -2.10 -6.78 0.38
C ALA A 38 -3.58 -7.03 0.09
N LEU A 39 -4.00 -6.99 -1.17
CA LEU A 39 -5.38 -7.32 -1.57
C LEU A 39 -5.66 -8.81 -1.44
N ASP A 40 -4.70 -9.67 -1.81
CA ASP A 40 -4.82 -11.13 -1.67
C ASP A 40 -4.89 -11.58 -0.20
N VAL A 41 -4.07 -10.98 0.68
CA VAL A 41 -4.09 -11.28 2.12
C VAL A 41 -5.33 -10.69 2.79
N GLY A 42 -5.71 -9.47 2.39
CA GLY A 42 -6.89 -8.77 2.86
C GLY A 42 -6.79 -8.20 4.27
N GLY A 43 -7.86 -7.50 4.65
CA GLY A 43 -8.04 -6.90 5.97
C GLY A 43 -7.57 -5.44 6.07
N PRO A 44 -8.07 -4.69 7.07
CA PRO A 44 -7.82 -3.25 7.19
C PRO A 44 -6.33 -2.89 7.33
N LEU A 45 -5.57 -3.71 8.05
CA LEU A 45 -4.14 -3.49 8.27
C LEU A 45 -3.32 -3.65 6.97
N ALA A 46 -3.62 -4.68 6.17
CA ALA A 46 -2.95 -4.89 4.88
C ALA A 46 -3.26 -3.73 3.93
N LEU A 47 -4.52 -3.29 3.88
CA LEU A 47 -4.94 -2.20 3.01
C LEU A 47 -4.29 -0.86 3.38
N ALA A 48 -4.17 -0.53 4.67
CA ALA A 48 -3.44 0.67 5.09
C ALA A 48 -1.93 0.57 4.81
N ALA A 49 -1.33 -0.62 4.98
CA ALA A 49 0.06 -0.82 4.63
C ALA A 49 0.30 -0.58 3.13
N ALA A 50 -0.64 -0.95 2.27
CA ALA A 50 -0.57 -0.69 0.84
C ALA A 50 -0.61 0.81 0.54
N VAL A 51 -1.55 1.56 1.15
CA VAL A 51 -1.59 3.03 1.04
C VAL A 51 -0.27 3.66 1.48
N ARG A 52 0.28 3.23 2.62
CA ARG A 52 1.55 3.74 3.13
C ARG A 52 2.73 3.42 2.21
N SER A 53 2.69 2.32 1.46
CA SER A 53 3.74 2.01 0.47
C SER A 53 3.74 3.00 -0.70
N VAL A 54 2.56 3.45 -1.15
CA VAL A 54 2.40 4.50 -2.17
C VAL A 54 2.98 5.83 -1.67
N GLU A 55 2.85 6.13 -0.39
CA GLU A 55 3.35 7.38 0.20
C GLU A 55 4.87 7.39 0.42
N LEU A 56 5.45 6.23 0.72
CA LEU A 56 6.88 6.11 1.04
C LEU A 56 7.77 6.03 -0.20
N ASN A 57 7.27 5.47 -1.30
CA ASN A 57 8.03 5.30 -2.53
C ASN A 57 7.90 6.52 -3.44
N ALA A 58 8.90 6.75 -4.29
CA ALA A 58 8.83 7.84 -5.27
C ALA A 58 8.00 7.38 -6.49
N PRO A 59 7.10 8.22 -7.03
CA PRO A 59 6.33 7.88 -8.23
C PRO A 59 7.21 7.86 -9.47
N VAL A 60 6.90 6.96 -10.38
CA VAL A 60 7.61 6.82 -11.66
C VAL A 60 7.10 7.84 -12.68
N PHE A 61 5.80 8.16 -12.62
CA PHE A 61 5.15 9.14 -13.48
C PHE A 61 4.83 10.41 -12.70
N ARG A 62 4.82 11.55 -13.38
CA ARG A 62 4.60 12.88 -12.79
C ARG A 62 3.36 13.54 -13.35
#